data_AF-A0A3N8K4D6-F1
#
_entry.id   AF-A0A3N8K4D6-F1
#
_cell.length_a   1.000
_cell.length_b   1.000
_cell.length_c   1.000
_cell.angle_alpha   90.00
_cell.angle_beta   90.00
_cell.angle_gamma   90.00
#
_symmetry.space_group_name_H-M   'P 1'
#
loop_
_entity.id
_entity.type
_entity.pdbx_description
1 polymer ?
#
loop_
_entity_poly.entity_id
_entity_poly.type
_entity_poly.pdbx_seq_one_letter_code
_entity_poly.pdbx_strand_id
1 'polypeptide(L)' 'MKREMDLIRELMLRLEALSVPLTGLKAIDGHETAVQVDGYTAEQIDYHLLLLEQAGFIHGAHCHDPEFHVD' A
#
# COMPACT_ATOMS: atom_id res chain seq x y z
N MET A 1 -2.90 -2.67 23.42
CA MET A 1 -3.75 -1.79 22.57
C MET A 1 -2.95 -1.51 21.31
N LYS A 2 -3.39 -2.06 20.17
CA LYS A 2 -2.56 -2.14 18.95
C LYS A 2 -2.46 -0.75 18.30
N ARG A 3 -1.23 -0.35 17.98
CA ARG A 3 -0.85 0.96 17.45
C ARG A 3 -1.08 1.01 15.94
N GLU A 4 -2.29 0.71 15.46
CA GLU A 4 -2.59 0.70 14.01
C GLU A 4 -2.34 2.09 13.39
N MET A 5 -2.60 3.15 14.15
CA MET A 5 -2.26 4.51 13.74
C MET A 5 -0.73 4.75 13.61
N ASP A 6 0.10 4.09 14.42
CA ASP A 6 1.57 4.16 14.26
C ASP A 6 2.01 3.37 13.02
N LEU A 7 1.39 2.20 12.77
CA LEU A 7 1.67 1.40 11.57
C LEU A 7 1.32 2.18 10.29
N ILE A 8 0.13 2.77 10.23
CA ILE A 8 -0.31 3.54 9.06
C ILE A 8 0.63 4.72 8.81
N ARG A 9 1.00 5.47 9.86
CA ARG A 9 1.96 6.57 9.73
C ARG A 9 3.30 6.09 9.18
N GLU A 10 3.84 5.02 9.73
CA GLU A 10 5.13 4.46 9.31
C GLU A 10 5.09 3.96 7.86
N LEU A 11 4.02 3.28 7.46
CA LEU A 11 3.82 2.83 6.08
C LEU A 11 3.76 4.01 5.11
N MET A 12 3.01 5.06 5.44
CA MET A 12 2.92 6.27 4.60
C MET A 12 4.29 6.92 4.42
N LEU A 13 5.06 7.10 5.50
CA LEU A 13 6.41 7.68 5.41
C LEU A 13 7.35 6.85 4.54
N ARG A 14 7.27 5.53 4.62
CA ARG A 14 8.08 4.62 3.80
C ARG A 14 7.68 4.65 2.34
N LEU A 15 6.39 4.67 2.05
CA LEU A 15 5.85 4.77 0.70
C LEU A 15 6.24 6.09 0.03
N GLU A 16 6.19 7.21 0.76
CA GLU A 16 6.66 8.51 0.28
C GLU A 16 8.16 8.54 -0.03
N ALA A 17 8.96 7.78 0.72
CA ALA A 17 10.40 7.67 0.48
C ALA A 17 10.77 6.80 -0.73
N LEU A 18 9.80 6.07 -1.31
CA LEU A 18 10.05 5.26 -2.50
C LEU A 18 10.24 6.15 -3.73
N SER A 19 11.41 6.03 -4.34
CA SER A 19 11.64 6.63 -5.65
C SER A 19 10.93 5.79 -6.71
N VAL A 20 9.73 6.21 -7.11
CA VAL A 20 9.00 5.67 -8.25
C VAL A 20 9.11 6.68 -9.40
N PRO A 21 9.69 6.31 -10.56
CA PRO A 21 9.72 7.19 -11.72
C PRO A 21 8.31 7.63 -12.11
N LEU A 22 8.15 8.85 -12.63
CA LEU A 22 6.83 9.40 -13.01
C LEU A 22 6.03 8.50 -13.98
N THR A 23 6.73 7.71 -14.79
CA THR A 23 6.16 6.75 -15.75
C THR A 23 6.32 5.29 -15.31
N GLY A 24 6.70 5.05 -14.06
CA GLY A 24 6.98 3.73 -13.50
C GLY A 24 5.86 3.25 -12.61
N LEU A 25 5.63 1.94 -12.63
CA LEU A 25 4.84 1.23 -11.62
C LEU A 25 5.81 0.39 -10.79
N LYS A 26 5.72 0.50 -9.47
CA LYS A 26 6.43 -0.39 -8.54
C LYS A 26 5.39 -1.23 -7.80
N ALA A 27 5.43 -2.54 -7.99
CA ALA A 27 4.65 -3.47 -7.19
C ALA A 27 5.26 -3.52 -5.77
N ILE A 28 4.41 -3.42 -4.75
CA ILE A 28 4.79 -3.42 -3.33
C ILE A 28 3.82 -4.32 -2.61
N ASP A 29 4.34 -5.26 -1.84
CA ASP A 29 3.60 -6.15 -0.93
C ASP A 29 4.24 -6.12 0.48
N GLY A 30 3.66 -6.83 1.43
CA GLY A 30 4.14 -6.90 2.82
C GLY A 30 5.49 -7.60 2.99
N HIS A 31 6.03 -8.26 1.97
CA HIS A 31 7.37 -8.84 1.97
C HIS A 31 8.44 -7.87 1.44
N GLU A 32 8.04 -6.79 0.75
CA GLU A 32 8.96 -5.77 0.28
C GLU A 32 9.65 -5.08 1.47
N THR A 33 10.98 -5.14 1.47
CA THR A 33 11.80 -4.59 2.58
C THR A 33 11.53 -3.12 2.85
N ALA A 34 11.17 -2.36 1.81
CA ALA A 34 10.88 -0.94 1.93
C ALA A 34 9.67 -0.63 2.83
N VAL A 35 8.70 -1.54 2.96
CA VAL A 35 7.47 -1.34 3.74
C VAL A 35 7.39 -2.19 5.02
N GLN A 36 8.42 -2.98 5.32
CA GLN A 36 8.44 -3.84 6.51
C GLN A 36 8.57 -3.03 7.81
N VAL A 37 7.58 -3.16 8.70
CA VAL A 37 7.57 -2.47 10.00
C VAL A 37 7.79 -3.47 11.13
N ASP A 38 8.72 -3.15 12.03
CA ASP A 38 9.05 -4.01 13.18
C ASP A 38 7.81 -4.31 14.03
N GLY A 39 7.63 -5.59 14.37
CA GLY A 39 6.51 -6.06 15.18
C GLY A 39 5.21 -6.30 14.39
N TYR A 40 5.22 -6.13 13.07
CA TYR A 40 4.11 -6.47 12.18
C TYR A 40 4.50 -7.57 11.20
N THR A 41 3.54 -8.44 10.89
CA THR A 41 3.75 -9.49 9.89
C THR A 41 3.50 -8.95 8.48
N ALA A 42 4.01 -9.65 7.46
CA ALA A 42 3.77 -9.28 6.07
C ALA A 42 2.26 -9.21 5.76
N GLU A 43 1.47 -10.16 6.26
CA GLU A 43 0.02 -10.20 6.05
C GLU A 43 -0.70 -9.02 6.71
N GLN A 44 -0.19 -8.55 7.87
CA GLN A 44 -0.73 -7.35 8.51
C GLN A 44 -0.39 -6.10 7.69
N ILE A 45 0.80 -6.05 7.09
CA ILE A 45 1.19 -4.94 6.21
C ILE A 45 0.34 -4.95 4.93
N ASP A 46 0.19 -6.10 4.28
CA ASP A 46 -0.67 -6.26 3.10
C ASP A 46 -2.10 -5.79 3.35
N TYR A 47 -2.67 -6.19 4.50
CA TYR A 47 -3.99 -5.74 4.89
C TYR A 47 -4.09 -4.21 4.97
N HIS A 48 -3.08 -3.53 5.52
CA HIS A 48 -3.10 -2.07 5.62
C HIS A 48 -2.78 -1.38 4.30
N LEU A 49 -1.93 -1.96 3.44
CA LEU A 49 -1.72 -1.48 2.07
C LEU A 49 -3.03 -1.51 1.28
N LEU A 50 -3.81 -2.59 1.41
CA LEU A 50 -5.14 -2.69 0.81
C LEU A 50 -6.09 -1.59 1.34
N LEU A 51 -6.08 -1.29 2.64
CA LEU A 51 -6.90 -0.21 3.19
C LEU A 51 -6.47 1.18 2.69
N LEU A 52 -5.17 1.42 2.54
CA LEU A 52 -4.63 2.66 1.99
C LEU A 52 -5.04 2.83 0.52
N GLU A 53 -5.02 1.74 -0.25
CA GLU A 53 -5.49 1.72 -1.63
C GLU A 53 -6.98 2.04 -1.71
N GLN A 54 -7.82 1.35 -0.93
CA GLN A 54 -9.28 1.59 -0.92
C GLN A 54 -9.66 3.02 -0.51
N ALA A 55 -8.83 3.66 0.32
CA ALA A 55 -8.98 5.05 0.72
C ALA A 55 -8.38 6.06 -0.28
N GLY A 56 -7.74 5.59 -1.36
CA GLY A 56 -7.18 6.42 -2.42
C GLY A 56 -5.84 7.08 -2.08
N PHE A 57 -5.13 6.62 -1.04
CA PHE A 57 -3.79 7.13 -0.70
C PHE A 57 -2.70 6.55 -1.60
N ILE A 58 -2.91 5.33 -2.11
CA ILE A 58 -2.05 4.67 -3.09
C ILE A 58 -2.91 4.03 -4.18
N HIS A 59 -2.30 3.72 -5.33
CA HIS A 59 -2.95 2.97 -6.41
C HIS A 59 -2.28 1.61 -6.52
N GLY A 60 -3.04 0.52 -6.37
CA GLY A 60 -2.56 -0.80 -6.70
C GLY A 60 -2.53 -1.01 -8.21
N ALA A 61 -1.60 -1.84 -8.68
CA ALA A 61 -1.59 -2.34 -10.04
C ALA A 61 -2.54 -3.54 -10.20
N HIS A 62 -3.69 -3.54 -9.51
CA HIS A 62 -4.75 -4.45 -9.94
C HIS A 62 -5.18 -3.94 -11.30
N CYS A 63 -5.11 -4.80 -12.33
CA CYS A 63 -5.88 -4.54 -13.54
C CYS A 63 -7.35 -4.48 -13.12
N HIS A 64 -7.80 -3.29 -12.80
CA HIS A 64 -9.20 -2.97 -12.72
C HIS A 64 -9.68 -3.03 -14.17
N ASP A 65 -10.30 -4.15 -14.55
CA ASP A 65 -11.24 -4.10 -15.66
C ASP A 65 -12.25 -3.00 -15.28
N PRO A 66 -12.30 -1.87 -16.00
CA PRO A 66 -13.29 -0.87 -15.69
C PRO A 66 -14.64 -1.55 -15.88
N GLU A 67 -15.44 -1.63 -14.81
CA GLU A 67 -16.84 -2.02 -14.93
C GLU A 67 -17.47 -1.18 -16.04
N PHE A 68 -17.82 -1.84 -17.14
CA PHE A 68 -18.62 -1.25 -18.20
C PHE A 68 -19.92 -0.73 -17.56
N HIS A 69 -19.99 0.58 -17.32
CA HIS A 69 -21.26 1.27 -17.23
C HIS A 69 -21.90 1.18 -18.61
N VAL A 70 -22.87 0.29 -18.76
CA VAL A 70 -23.82 0.31 -19.86
C VAL A 70 -24.96 1.21 -19.37
N ASP A 71 -25.05 2.40 -19.97
CA ASP A 71 -26.21 3.30 -19.84
C ASP A 71 -27.52 2.61 -20.26
#